data_AF-A0A6N1WXU8-F1
#
_entry.id   AF-A0A6N1WXU8-F1
#
_cell.length_a   1.000
_cell.length_b   1.000
_cell.length_c   1.000
_cell.angle_alpha   90.00
_cell.angle_beta   90.00
_cell.angle_gamma   90.00
#
_symmetry.space_group_name_H-M   'P 1'
#
loop_
_entity.id
_entity.type
_entity.pdbx_description
1 polymer ?
#
loop_
_entity_poly.entity_id
_entity_poly.type
_entity_poly.pdbx_seq_one_letter_code
_entity_poly.pdbx_strand_id
1 'polypeptide(L)'
;MSGFEQQEISVYWRLCDELSVKNAALLAVGVDPASQEGSMCEGWKVHERPAGYEAAKHAIGNALRKELIKGEHRCQPDYDMNGNEIGEIPGTTDISLSLVDRDSLVLWLKSRGVRDGFFFPALEEVSGPEYLNPQHPRFSKKLAAAVTAWLSFNDAPRKTPKQVMTAWLKAHAGEYDLCDEEGNHISQAIDEVAKVANWLPGGGAPKTPG
;
A
#
# COMPACT_ATOMS: atom_id res chain seq x y z
N MET A 1 16.37 16.41 21.20
CA MET A 1 15.93 16.01 19.85
C MET A 1 14.97 14.84 20.03
N SER A 2 13.68 15.12 20.25
CA SER A 2 12.68 14.05 20.33
C SER A 2 12.41 13.60 18.90
N GLY A 3 12.72 12.33 18.61
CA GLY A 3 12.19 11.67 17.43
C GLY A 3 10.67 11.65 17.58
N PHE A 4 9.98 12.50 16.83
CA PHE A 4 8.57 12.29 16.57
C PHE A 4 8.48 10.96 15.82
N GLU A 5 8.05 9.91 16.51
CA GLU A 5 7.50 8.74 15.86
C GLU A 5 6.43 9.27 14.89
N GLN A 6 6.71 9.19 13.59
CA GLN A 6 5.69 9.47 12.58
C GLN A 6 4.60 8.43 12.80
N GLN A 7 3.50 8.85 13.40
CA GLN A 7 2.36 7.98 13.63
C GLN A 7 1.88 7.52 12.25
N GLU A 8 2.06 6.22 11.99
CA GLU A 8 1.76 5.62 10.70
C GLU A 8 0.26 5.76 10.41
N ILE A 9 -0.07 6.17 9.19
CA ILE A 9 -1.47 6.35 8.78
C ILE A 9 -2.18 5.00 8.84
N SER A 10 -3.33 4.95 9.52
CA SER A 10 -4.13 3.74 9.61
C SER A 10 -4.46 3.18 8.22
N VAL A 11 -4.06 1.94 7.96
CA VAL A 11 -4.35 1.24 6.70
C VAL A 11 -5.86 1.08 6.45
N TYR A 12 -6.68 1.16 7.50
CA TYR A 12 -8.14 1.03 7.41
C TYR A 12 -8.79 2.20 6.66
N TRP A 13 -8.13 3.35 6.55
CA TRP A 13 -8.60 4.44 5.67
C TRP A 13 -8.67 4.02 4.20
N ARG A 14 -7.98 2.94 3.80
CA ARG A 14 -8.06 2.39 2.44
C ARG A 14 -9.38 1.66 2.17
N LEU A 15 -10.12 1.30 3.21
CA LEU A 15 -11.43 0.64 3.11
C LEU A 15 -12.57 1.64 2.82
N CYS A 16 -12.32 2.94 2.94
CA CYS A 16 -13.33 3.97 2.72
C CYS A 16 -13.51 4.20 1.21
N ASP A 17 -14.72 3.99 0.70
CA ASP A 17 -15.08 4.34 -0.69
C ASP A 17 -15.20 5.86 -0.88
N GLU A 18 -15.61 6.56 0.19
CA GLU A 18 -15.75 8.01 0.22
C GLU A 18 -15.01 8.61 1.43
N LEU A 19 -14.49 9.82 1.25
CA LEU A 19 -13.79 10.57 2.29
C LEU A 19 -14.35 11.99 2.36
N SER A 20 -14.38 12.59 3.55
CA SER A 20 -14.60 14.04 3.62
C SER A 20 -13.44 14.79 2.97
N VAL A 21 -13.67 16.01 2.47
CA VAL A 21 -12.59 16.86 1.93
C VAL A 21 -11.46 17.06 2.95
N LYS A 22 -11.80 17.21 4.24
CA LYS A 22 -10.84 17.26 5.35
C LYS A 22 -9.97 16.00 5.38
N ASN A 23 -10.59 14.82 5.44
CA ASN A 23 -9.86 13.55 5.58
C ASN A 23 -9.01 13.27 4.33
N ALA A 24 -9.56 13.50 3.14
CA ALA A 24 -8.84 13.36 1.89
C ALA A 24 -7.60 14.26 1.82
N ALA A 25 -7.72 15.52 2.28
CA ALA A 25 -6.60 16.45 2.31
C ALA A 25 -5.52 16.04 3.32
N LEU A 26 -5.90 15.56 4.51
CA LEU A 26 -4.95 15.05 5.52
C LEU A 26 -4.19 13.83 5.02
N LEU A 27 -4.90 12.86 4.45
CA LEU A 27 -4.29 11.66 3.88
C LEU A 27 -3.35 11.99 2.70
N ALA A 28 -3.71 12.98 1.88
CA ALA A 28 -2.87 13.43 0.77
C ALA A 28 -1.53 14.04 1.23
N VAL A 29 -1.49 14.66 2.41
CA VAL A 29 -0.27 15.24 2.99
C VAL A 29 0.43 14.32 3.98
N GLY A 30 -0.03 13.07 4.10
CA GLY A 30 0.61 12.06 4.92
C GLY A 30 0.24 12.12 6.41
N VAL A 31 -0.88 12.76 6.77
CA VAL A 31 -1.36 12.85 8.16
C VAL A 31 -2.57 11.95 8.35
N ASP A 32 -2.57 11.12 9.39
CA ASP A 32 -3.73 10.32 9.76
C ASP A 32 -4.86 11.23 10.27
N PRO A 33 -6.06 11.23 9.67
CA PRO A 33 -7.19 12.00 10.15
C PRO A 33 -7.60 11.72 11.61
N ALA A 34 -7.34 10.51 12.12
CA ALA A 34 -7.63 10.12 13.50
C ALA A 34 -6.50 10.45 14.48
N SER A 35 -5.34 10.91 14.01
CA SER A 35 -4.26 11.39 14.90
C SER A 35 -4.68 12.66 15.66
N GLN A 36 -3.93 13.00 16.71
CA GLN A 36 -4.14 14.27 17.42
C GLN A 36 -4.00 15.48 16.47
N GLU A 37 -3.04 15.41 15.54
CA GLU A 37 -2.83 16.45 14.54
C GLU A 37 -4.00 16.53 13.55
N GLY A 38 -4.39 15.41 12.93
CA GLY A 38 -5.48 15.38 11.95
C GLY A 38 -6.84 15.76 12.54
N SER A 39 -7.14 15.29 13.75
CA SER A 39 -8.42 15.57 14.42
C SER A 39 -8.56 17.05 14.79
N MET A 40 -7.50 17.69 15.28
CA MET A 40 -7.54 19.04 15.86
C MET A 40 -7.08 20.17 14.93
N CYS A 41 -6.42 19.88 13.80
CA CYS A 41 -5.77 20.91 12.96
C CYS A 41 -6.68 22.06 12.50
N GLU A 42 -7.98 21.83 12.31
CA GLU A 42 -8.93 22.90 11.93
C GLU A 42 -9.10 23.97 13.03
N GLY A 43 -8.82 23.65 14.29
CA GLY A 43 -8.83 24.61 15.40
C GLY A 43 -7.51 25.37 15.57
N TRP A 44 -6.44 24.97 14.86
CA TRP A 44 -5.10 25.57 15.01
C TRP A 44 -4.91 26.79 14.13
N LYS A 45 -3.89 27.61 14.42
CA LYS A 45 -3.50 28.70 13.53
C LYS A 45 -2.96 28.12 12.22
N VAL A 46 -3.17 28.84 11.12
CA VAL A 46 -2.82 28.36 9.77
C VAL A 46 -1.37 27.88 9.65
N HIS A 47 -0.41 28.55 10.30
CA HIS A 47 1.02 28.18 10.24
C HIS A 47 1.39 27.00 11.16
N GLU A 48 0.50 26.58 12.05
CA GLU A 48 0.67 25.41 12.92
C GLU A 48 0.06 24.16 12.28
N ARG A 49 -0.73 24.31 11.21
CA ARG A 49 -1.37 23.19 10.49
C ARG A 49 -0.36 22.40 9.67
N PRO A 50 -0.68 21.13 9.34
CA PRO A 50 0.24 20.29 8.57
C PRO A 50 0.65 20.95 7.25
N ALA A 51 1.93 20.80 6.89
CA ALA A 51 2.46 21.38 5.67
C ALA A 51 1.68 20.85 4.45
N GLY A 52 1.28 21.76 3.56
CA GLY A 52 0.51 21.42 2.36
C GLY A 52 -0.97 21.16 2.58
N TYR A 53 -1.44 20.98 3.82
CA TYR A 53 -2.84 20.65 4.13
C TYR A 53 -3.82 21.70 3.58
N GLU A 54 -3.53 22.99 3.78
CA GLU A 54 -4.37 24.07 3.25
C GLU A 54 -4.46 24.06 1.72
N ALA A 55 -3.35 23.76 1.04
CA ALA A 55 -3.32 23.68 -0.42
C ALA A 55 -4.12 22.47 -0.91
N ALA A 56 -3.94 21.30 -0.29
CA ALA A 56 -4.69 20.08 -0.61
C ALA A 56 -6.18 20.27 -0.39
N LYS A 57 -6.58 20.82 0.77
CA LYS A 57 -7.96 21.13 1.13
C LYS A 57 -8.64 22.03 0.10
N HIS A 58 -8.00 23.15 -0.26
CA HIS A 58 -8.55 24.06 -1.28
C HIS A 58 -8.61 23.41 -2.66
N ALA A 59 -7.59 22.65 -3.05
CA ALA A 59 -7.54 22.02 -4.36
C ALA A 59 -8.63 20.96 -4.53
N ILE A 60 -8.81 20.10 -3.52
CA ILE A 60 -9.83 19.03 -3.50
C ILE A 60 -11.23 19.65 -3.43
N GLY A 61 -11.48 20.61 -2.53
CA GLY A 61 -12.78 21.29 -2.45
C GLY A 61 -13.17 21.99 -3.76
N ASN A 62 -12.20 22.64 -4.42
CA ASN A 62 -12.42 23.25 -5.73
C ASN A 62 -12.64 22.22 -6.85
N ALA A 63 -11.95 21.10 -6.82
CA ALA A 63 -12.14 20.02 -7.79
C ALA A 63 -13.54 19.44 -7.67
N LEU A 64 -14.02 19.21 -6.44
CA LEU A 64 -15.36 18.70 -6.16
C LEU A 64 -16.44 19.68 -6.62
N ARG A 65 -16.32 20.96 -6.24
CA ARG A 65 -17.25 22.02 -6.67
C ARG A 65 -17.31 22.20 -8.19
N LYS A 66 -16.20 21.92 -8.90
CA LYS A 66 -16.13 21.99 -10.37
C LYS A 66 -16.47 20.67 -11.05
N GLU A 67 -16.92 19.66 -10.30
CA GLU A 67 -17.25 18.32 -10.80
C GLU A 67 -16.08 17.65 -11.53
N LEU A 68 -14.84 18.02 -11.21
CA LEU A 68 -13.63 17.38 -11.75
C LEU A 68 -13.32 16.05 -11.04
N ILE A 69 -13.87 15.88 -9.85
CA ILE A 69 -13.89 14.64 -9.08
C ILE A 69 -15.34 14.35 -8.68
N LYS A 70 -15.69 13.07 -8.59
CA LYS A 70 -17.01 12.63 -8.13
C LYS A 70 -17.13 12.76 -6.61
N GLY A 71 -18.35 12.98 -6.15
CA GLY A 71 -18.69 13.05 -4.73
C GLY A 71 -19.90 13.93 -4.48
N GLU A 72 -20.17 14.21 -3.21
CA GLU A 72 -21.24 15.08 -2.74
C GLU A 72 -20.65 16.42 -2.28
N HIS A 73 -20.90 17.49 -3.06
CA HIS A 73 -20.51 18.85 -2.66
C HIS A 73 -21.60 19.46 -1.77
N ARG A 74 -21.21 19.99 -0.62
CA ARG A 74 -22.06 20.83 0.23
C ARG A 74 -21.40 22.19 0.48
N CYS A 75 -22.18 23.26 0.42
CA CYS A 75 -21.73 24.58 0.82
C CYS A 75 -21.64 24.67 2.35
N GLN A 76 -20.89 25.65 2.86
CA GLN A 76 -20.92 25.96 4.28
C GLN A 76 -22.29 26.55 4.65
N PRO A 77 -22.90 26.11 5.76
CA PRO A 77 -24.12 26.72 6.27
C PRO A 77 -23.84 28.16 6.72
N ASP A 78 -24.81 29.04 6.47
CA ASP A 78 -24.84 30.41 6.96
C ASP A 78 -25.72 30.47 8.21
N TYR A 79 -25.25 31.17 9.24
CA TYR A 79 -25.92 31.24 10.54
C TYR A 79 -26.25 32.69 10.90
N ASP A 80 -27.44 32.91 11.44
CA ASP A 80 -27.79 34.20 12.03
C ASP A 80 -27.01 34.46 13.33
N MET A 81 -27.13 35.68 13.87
CA MET A 81 -26.50 36.05 15.15
C MET A 81 -26.98 35.23 16.36
N ASN A 82 -28.06 34.47 16.22
CA ASN A 82 -28.60 33.58 17.24
C ASN A 82 -28.17 32.11 17.04
N GLY A 83 -27.41 31.80 15.99
CA GLY A 83 -26.95 30.45 15.66
C GLY A 83 -27.95 29.59 14.87
N ASN A 84 -29.02 30.17 14.33
CA ASN A 84 -29.94 29.44 13.46
C ASN A 84 -29.42 29.42 12.03
N GLU A 85 -29.47 28.26 11.37
CA GLU A 85 -29.12 28.13 9.96
C GLU A 85 -30.14 28.90 9.10
N ILE A 86 -29.65 29.86 8.32
CA ILE A 86 -30.47 30.74 7.47
C ILE A 86 -30.25 30.51 5.97
N GLY A 87 -29.34 29.60 5.63
CA GLY A 87 -29.04 29.23 4.25
C GLY A 87 -27.63 28.68 4.11
N GLU A 88 -27.07 28.85 2.92
CA GLU A 88 -25.72 28.42 2.57
C GLU A 88 -24.92 29.59 2.04
N ILE A 89 -23.61 29.60 2.31
CA ILE A 89 -22.68 30.61 1.81
C ILE A 89 -22.24 30.21 0.39
N PRO A 90 -22.66 30.94 -0.67
CA PRO A 90 -22.38 30.53 -2.04
C PRO A 90 -20.89 30.50 -2.35
N GLY A 91 -20.47 29.47 -3.08
CA GLY A 91 -19.08 29.33 -3.54
C GLY A 91 -18.11 28.80 -2.47
N THR A 92 -18.59 28.44 -1.29
CA THR A 92 -17.82 27.75 -0.25
C THR A 92 -17.93 26.22 -0.37
N THR A 93 -17.13 25.51 0.42
CA THR A 93 -17.21 24.05 0.56
C THR A 93 -17.16 23.73 2.05
N ASP A 94 -18.17 23.02 2.56
CA ASP A 94 -18.10 22.42 3.87
C ASP A 94 -17.15 21.22 3.80
N ILE A 95 -15.96 21.38 4.35
CA ILE A 95 -14.89 20.38 4.26
C ILE A 95 -15.15 19.12 5.09
N SER A 96 -16.07 19.20 6.06
CA SER A 96 -16.40 18.10 6.97
C SER A 96 -17.55 17.28 6.42
N LEU A 97 -18.52 17.93 5.75
CA LEU A 97 -19.72 17.29 5.22
C LEU A 97 -19.64 16.97 3.73
N SER A 98 -18.78 17.66 2.96
CA SER A 98 -18.59 17.33 1.55
C SER A 98 -17.78 16.04 1.41
N LEU A 99 -18.31 15.09 0.64
CA LEU A 99 -17.72 13.78 0.42
C LEU A 99 -17.09 13.70 -0.96
N VAL A 100 -15.95 13.04 -1.07
CA VAL A 100 -15.25 12.76 -2.34
C VAL A 100 -15.14 11.25 -2.54
N ASP A 101 -15.44 10.81 -3.75
CA ASP A 101 -15.20 9.44 -4.19
C ASP A 101 -13.70 9.18 -4.28
N ARG A 102 -13.23 8.12 -3.62
CA ARG A 102 -11.81 7.82 -3.47
C ARG A 102 -11.14 7.58 -4.81
N ASP A 103 -11.72 6.76 -5.66
CA ASP A 103 -11.10 6.36 -6.93
C ASP A 103 -11.04 7.53 -7.92
N SER A 104 -12.09 8.34 -7.98
CA SER A 104 -12.09 9.59 -8.75
C SER A 104 -11.03 10.56 -8.24
N LEU A 105 -10.83 10.67 -6.92
CA LEU A 105 -9.77 11.50 -6.34
C LEU A 105 -8.38 10.98 -6.74
N VAL A 106 -8.14 9.68 -6.66
CA VAL A 106 -6.86 9.05 -7.03
C VAL A 106 -6.52 9.33 -8.50
N LEU A 107 -7.49 9.15 -9.41
CA LEU A 107 -7.30 9.46 -10.83
C LEU A 107 -6.98 10.94 -11.06
N TRP A 108 -7.67 11.83 -10.35
CA TRP A 108 -7.44 13.26 -10.46
C TRP A 108 -6.07 13.68 -9.92
N LEU A 109 -5.64 13.16 -8.76
CA LEU A 109 -4.30 13.38 -8.20
C LEU A 109 -3.22 12.95 -9.18
N LYS A 110 -3.38 11.77 -9.80
CA LYS A 110 -2.48 11.25 -10.84
C LYS A 110 -2.40 12.19 -12.05
N SER A 111 -3.52 12.76 -12.47
CA SER A 111 -3.56 13.75 -13.57
C SER A 111 -2.81 15.04 -13.25
N ARG A 112 -2.69 15.38 -11.97
CA ARG A 112 -1.91 16.54 -11.45
C ARG A 112 -0.45 16.22 -11.18
N GLY A 113 0.00 14.98 -11.42
CA GLY A 113 1.38 14.56 -11.26
C GLY A 113 1.73 14.02 -9.88
N VAL A 114 0.78 13.97 -8.94
CA VAL A 114 0.96 13.32 -7.63
C VAL A 114 0.88 11.80 -7.83
N ARG A 115 1.90 11.06 -7.37
CA ARG A 115 2.03 9.62 -7.65
C ARG A 115 2.57 8.81 -6.46
N ASP A 116 2.69 9.44 -5.29
CA ASP A 116 3.25 8.88 -4.07
C ASP A 116 2.35 9.22 -2.86
N GLY A 117 2.63 8.60 -1.72
CA GLY A 117 1.87 8.78 -0.48
C GLY A 117 0.67 7.83 -0.35
N PHE A 118 -0.23 8.14 0.58
CA PHE A 118 -1.29 7.23 1.04
C PHE A 118 -2.19 6.68 -0.08
N PHE A 119 -2.52 7.51 -1.07
CA PHE A 119 -3.38 7.13 -2.19
C PHE A 119 -2.68 6.28 -3.26
N PHE A 120 -1.35 6.19 -3.20
CA PHE A 120 -0.51 5.49 -4.16
C PHE A 120 0.45 4.55 -3.42
N PRO A 121 -0.06 3.46 -2.82
CA PRO A 121 0.81 2.50 -2.15
C PRO A 121 1.81 1.92 -3.13
N ALA A 122 3.02 1.64 -2.64
CA ALA A 122 3.99 0.89 -3.41
C ALA A 122 3.34 -0.44 -3.85
N LEU A 123 3.51 -0.82 -5.12
CA LEU A 123 2.92 -2.03 -5.70
C LEU A 123 3.20 -3.30 -4.88
N GLU A 124 4.29 -3.28 -4.09
CA GLU A 124 4.69 -4.35 -3.19
C GLU A 124 3.75 -4.54 -1.98
N GLU A 125 3.06 -3.50 -1.50
CA GLU A 125 2.24 -3.54 -0.26
C GLU A 125 0.87 -4.22 -0.44
N VAL A 126 0.33 -4.26 -1.66
CA VAL A 126 -1.08 -4.66 -1.88
C VAL A 126 -1.22 -6.11 -2.35
N SER A 127 -0.20 -6.68 -2.99
CA SER A 127 -0.30 -8.02 -3.58
C SER A 127 1.03 -8.80 -3.57
N GLY A 128 2.05 -8.31 -2.88
CA GLY A 128 3.42 -8.74 -3.13
C GLY A 128 3.86 -8.42 -4.58
N PRO A 129 5.08 -8.81 -4.97
CA PRO A 129 5.56 -8.56 -6.32
C PRO A 129 4.64 -9.22 -7.38
N GLU A 130 4.34 -8.53 -8.48
CA GLU A 130 3.45 -9.05 -9.55
C GLU A 130 3.87 -10.42 -10.09
N TYR A 131 5.18 -10.73 -10.06
CA TYR A 131 5.71 -12.03 -10.49
C TYR A 131 5.38 -13.19 -9.54
N LEU A 132 4.87 -12.92 -8.34
CA LEU A 132 4.35 -13.90 -7.38
C LEU A 132 2.81 -13.98 -7.38
N ASN A 133 2.12 -13.15 -8.16
CA ASN A 133 0.65 -13.15 -8.23
C ASN A 133 0.15 -14.32 -9.11
N PRO A 134 -0.58 -15.32 -8.56
CA PRO A 134 -1.07 -16.47 -9.32
C PRO A 134 -2.08 -16.14 -10.43
N GLN A 135 -2.72 -14.96 -10.35
CA GLN A 135 -3.67 -14.47 -11.37
C GLN A 135 -2.99 -13.67 -12.49
N HIS A 136 -1.69 -13.38 -12.39
CA HIS A 136 -1.00 -12.61 -13.42
C HIS A 136 -0.82 -13.43 -14.72
N PRO A 137 -1.05 -12.87 -15.92
CA PRO A 137 -0.99 -13.61 -17.19
C PRO A 137 0.37 -14.26 -17.49
N ARG A 138 1.45 -13.76 -16.87
CA ARG A 138 2.81 -14.29 -17.01
C ARG A 138 3.30 -14.99 -15.74
N PHE A 139 2.38 -15.36 -14.85
CA PHE A 139 2.71 -16.09 -13.64
C PHE A 139 3.37 -17.42 -13.98
N SER A 140 4.42 -17.77 -13.24
CA SER A 140 5.10 -19.05 -13.37
C SER A 140 5.29 -19.67 -12.00
N LYS A 141 4.67 -20.84 -11.79
CA LYS A 141 4.81 -21.60 -10.53
C LYS A 141 6.26 -21.94 -10.21
N LYS A 142 7.09 -22.24 -11.22
CA LYS A 142 8.52 -22.50 -11.04
C LYS A 142 9.29 -21.25 -10.57
N LEU A 143 8.94 -20.07 -11.09
CA LEU A 143 9.56 -18.81 -10.63
C LEU A 143 9.15 -18.50 -9.19
N ALA A 144 7.86 -18.63 -8.89
CA ALA A 144 7.35 -18.47 -7.53
C ALA A 144 8.05 -19.43 -6.56
N ALA A 145 8.18 -20.72 -6.93
CA ALA A 145 8.89 -21.72 -6.14
C ALA A 145 10.35 -21.33 -5.87
N ALA A 146 11.07 -20.81 -6.88
CA ALA A 146 12.45 -20.39 -6.73
C ALA A 146 12.59 -19.23 -5.73
N VAL A 147 11.73 -18.21 -5.86
CA VAL A 147 11.74 -17.03 -4.97
C VAL A 147 11.32 -17.42 -3.56
N THR A 148 10.25 -18.20 -3.38
CA THR A 148 9.78 -18.59 -2.05
C THR A 148 10.77 -19.52 -1.35
N ALA A 149 11.40 -20.46 -2.07
CA ALA A 149 12.45 -21.30 -1.52
C ALA A 149 13.68 -20.48 -1.07
N TRP A 150 14.03 -19.44 -1.84
CA TRP A 150 15.11 -18.51 -1.51
C TRP A 150 14.78 -17.68 -0.26
N LEU A 151 13.57 -17.11 -0.18
CA LEU A 151 13.11 -16.34 0.99
C LEU A 151 12.94 -17.20 2.24
N SER A 152 12.56 -18.47 2.07
CA SER A 152 12.36 -19.42 3.17
C SER A 152 13.66 -20.12 3.61
N PHE A 153 14.80 -19.69 3.06
CA PHE A 153 16.08 -20.30 3.40
C PHE A 153 16.41 -20.11 4.88
N ASN A 154 16.81 -21.19 5.52
CA ASN A 154 17.37 -21.18 6.86
C ASN A 154 18.67 -21.99 6.87
N ASP A 155 19.71 -21.44 7.47
CA ASP A 155 21.02 -22.11 7.51
C ASP A 155 20.92 -23.46 8.22
N ALA A 156 21.48 -24.48 7.58
CA ALA A 156 21.53 -25.82 8.13
C ALA A 156 22.99 -26.30 8.16
N PRO A 157 23.48 -26.76 9.34
CA PRO A 157 24.86 -27.20 9.46
C PRO A 157 25.14 -28.35 8.48
N ARG A 158 26.29 -28.24 7.80
CA ARG A 158 26.79 -29.21 6.81
C ARG A 158 25.97 -29.37 5.53
N LYS A 159 25.03 -28.48 5.23
CA LYS A 159 24.28 -28.48 3.97
C LYS A 159 24.62 -27.25 3.14
N THR A 160 24.69 -27.41 1.82
CA THR A 160 24.80 -26.26 0.91
C THR A 160 23.44 -25.58 0.75
N PRO A 161 23.38 -24.29 0.38
CA PRO A 161 22.12 -23.60 0.12
C PRO A 161 21.22 -24.35 -0.86
N LYS A 162 21.81 -24.87 -1.94
CA LYS A 162 21.11 -25.73 -2.89
C LYS A 162 20.46 -26.95 -2.22
N GLN A 163 21.18 -27.66 -1.35
CA GLN A 163 20.64 -28.84 -0.65
C GLN A 163 19.49 -28.49 0.29
N VAL A 164 19.58 -27.35 0.99
CA VAL A 164 18.50 -26.86 1.86
C VAL A 164 17.27 -26.52 1.04
N MET A 165 17.44 -25.76 -0.05
CA MET A 165 16.33 -25.39 -0.93
C MET A 165 15.72 -26.59 -1.65
N THR A 166 16.53 -27.58 -2.06
CA THR A 166 16.01 -28.86 -2.60
C THR A 166 15.13 -29.58 -1.60
N ALA A 167 15.50 -29.60 -0.31
CA ALA A 167 14.66 -30.20 0.73
C ALA A 167 13.36 -29.42 0.94
N TRP A 168 13.43 -28.08 0.94
CA TRP A 168 12.25 -27.22 1.05
C TRP A 168 11.29 -27.42 -0.14
N LEU A 169 11.82 -27.44 -1.37
CA LEU A 169 11.04 -27.63 -2.60
C LEU A 169 10.36 -29.00 -2.65
N LYS A 170 10.98 -30.06 -2.12
CA LYS A 170 10.34 -31.37 -1.98
C LYS A 170 9.15 -31.31 -1.01
N ALA A 171 9.31 -30.63 0.13
CA ALA A 171 8.23 -30.51 1.10
C ALA A 171 7.01 -29.73 0.56
N HIS A 172 7.22 -28.83 -0.41
CA HIS A 172 6.17 -27.98 -0.99
C HIS A 172 5.89 -28.30 -2.47
N ALA A 173 6.31 -29.47 -2.96
CA ALA A 173 6.32 -29.76 -4.39
C ALA A 173 4.92 -29.73 -5.02
N GLY A 174 3.89 -30.16 -4.28
CA GLY A 174 2.50 -30.14 -4.75
C GLY A 174 1.93 -28.73 -4.97
N GLU A 175 2.45 -27.70 -4.29
CA GLU A 175 1.98 -26.32 -4.42
C GLU A 175 2.44 -25.67 -5.73
N TYR A 176 3.54 -26.17 -6.29
CA TYR A 176 4.26 -25.53 -7.40
C TYR A 176 4.30 -26.38 -8.68
N ASP A 177 3.44 -27.39 -8.81
CA ASP A 177 3.42 -28.37 -9.91
C ASP A 177 4.81 -29.03 -10.09
N LEU A 178 5.48 -29.34 -8.98
CA LEU A 178 6.75 -30.08 -8.96
C LEU A 178 6.55 -31.56 -8.65
N CYS A 179 5.31 -32.04 -8.72
CA CYS A 179 4.92 -33.45 -8.68
C CYS A 179 4.32 -33.88 -10.01
N ASP A 180 4.44 -35.16 -10.34
CA ASP A 180 3.73 -35.79 -11.45
C ASP A 180 2.26 -36.08 -11.10
N GLU A 181 1.52 -36.66 -12.04
CA GLU A 181 0.09 -37.00 -11.89
C GLU A 181 -0.17 -38.01 -10.76
N GLU A 182 0.84 -38.76 -10.33
CA GLU A 182 0.77 -39.73 -9.23
C GLU A 182 1.17 -39.12 -7.87
N GLY A 183 1.58 -37.84 -7.86
CA GLY A 183 2.03 -37.13 -6.68
C GLY A 183 3.51 -37.34 -6.35
N ASN A 184 4.28 -38.01 -7.21
CA ASN A 184 5.72 -38.21 -7.00
C ASN A 184 6.52 -36.98 -7.45
N HIS A 185 7.63 -36.70 -6.76
CA HIS A 185 8.48 -35.56 -7.05
C HIS A 185 9.13 -35.62 -8.45
N ILE A 186 8.97 -34.56 -9.25
CA ILE A 186 9.68 -34.38 -10.52
C ILE A 186 11.10 -33.91 -10.21
N SER A 187 12.01 -34.87 -10.01
CA SER A 187 13.38 -34.62 -9.54
C SER A 187 14.16 -33.61 -10.40
N GLN A 188 13.97 -33.65 -11.73
CA GLN A 188 14.60 -32.69 -12.63
C GLN A 188 14.09 -31.26 -12.42
N ALA A 189 12.77 -31.07 -12.30
CA ALA A 189 12.17 -29.75 -12.11
C ALA A 189 12.60 -29.13 -10.77
N ILE A 190 12.65 -29.94 -9.70
CA ILE A 190 13.15 -29.49 -8.39
C ILE A 190 14.62 -29.09 -8.47
N ASP A 191 15.47 -29.86 -9.17
CA ASP A 191 16.89 -29.53 -9.32
C ASP A 191 17.11 -28.24 -10.12
N GLU A 192 16.34 -28.02 -11.19
CA GLU A 192 16.36 -26.79 -11.98
C GLU A 192 16.00 -25.57 -11.14
N VAL A 193 14.89 -25.63 -10.38
CA VAL A 193 14.46 -24.55 -9.50
C VAL A 193 15.49 -24.29 -8.41
N ALA A 194 16.03 -25.34 -7.77
CA ALA A 194 17.05 -25.22 -6.74
C ALA A 194 18.37 -24.62 -7.28
N LYS A 195 18.72 -24.88 -8.55
CA LYS A 195 19.88 -24.25 -9.21
C LYS A 195 19.65 -22.75 -9.42
N VAL A 196 18.47 -22.34 -9.87
CA VAL A 196 18.12 -20.93 -10.08
C VAL A 196 18.15 -20.15 -8.76
N ALA A 197 17.61 -20.73 -7.69
CA ALA A 197 17.56 -20.09 -6.37
C ALA A 197 18.92 -20.06 -5.64
N ASN A 198 19.91 -20.84 -6.08
CA ASN A 198 21.21 -20.94 -5.41
C ASN A 198 22.15 -19.75 -5.71
N TRP A 199 22.26 -18.81 -4.76
CA TRP A 199 23.19 -17.68 -4.82
C TRP A 199 24.66 -18.04 -4.52
N LEU A 200 24.94 -19.27 -4.07
CA LEU A 200 26.28 -19.76 -3.78
C LEU A 200 26.69 -20.88 -4.77
N PRO A 201 27.06 -20.53 -6.01
CA PRO A 201 27.28 -21.51 -7.09
C PRO A 201 28.55 -22.35 -6.92
N GLY A 202 29.53 -21.89 -6.12
CA GLY A 202 30.83 -22.53 -5.93
C GLY A 202 30.82 -23.77 -5.03
N GLY A 203 29.75 -24.58 -5.08
CA GLY A 203 29.49 -25.72 -4.19
C GLY A 203 30.72 -26.54 -3.83
N GLY A 204 31.26 -26.27 -2.65
CA GLY A 204 32.29 -27.06 -1.99
C GLY A 204 31.77 -27.61 -0.67
N ALA A 205 32.34 -28.72 -0.21
CA ALA A 205 32.02 -29.30 1.09
C ALA A 205 32.19 -28.26 2.21
N PRO A 206 31.35 -28.28 3.27
CA PRO A 206 31.52 -27.40 4.42
C PRO A 206 32.94 -27.51 4.95
N LYS A 207 33.62 -26.38 5.21
CA LYS A 207 34.96 -26.41 5.81
C LYS A 207 34.89 -27.21 7.11
N THR A 208 35.59 -28.33 7.16
CA THR A 208 35.80 -29.09 8.39
C THR A 208 36.50 -28.18 9.40
N PRO A 209 36.05 -28.09 10.66
CA PRO A 209 36.80 -27.35 11.67
C PRO A 209 38.15 -28.05 11.87
N GLY A 210 39.24 -27.32 11.68
CA GLY A 210 40.56 -27.69 12.17
C GLY A 210 40.76 -27.25 13.61
#